data_AF-B1X5J2-F1
#
_entry.id   AF-B1X5J2-F1
#
_cell.length_a   1.000
_cell.length_b   1.000
_cell.length_c   1.000
_cell.angle_alpha   90.00
_cell.angle_beta   90.00
_cell.angle_gamma   90.00
#
_symmetry.space_group_name_H-M   'P 1'
#
loop_
_entity.id
_entity.type
_entity.pdbx_description
1 polymer ?
#
loop_
_entity_poly.entity_id
_entity_poly.type
_entity_poly.pdbx_seq_one_letter_code
_entity_poly.pdbx_strand_id
1 'polypeptide(L)'
;MLTLFQVEQYAADYGLILRLQVNYCLNIWTFRVAVMQAREYHPSILLGSIKGWAYPTESGLQLDTLRIQGNYTYGVSNLLWAAIFAWARESTPCCSARLLAIYDEDYQHRRLIRYFKRIGFRSKRVLKSSIVDLPLLLIWGGPGLIMQVDCTTALERCEKWLEV
;
A
#
# COMPACT_ATOMS: atom_id res chain seq x y z
N MET A 1 -7.24 11.14 -13.89
CA MET A 1 -6.38 10.67 -12.80
C MET A 1 -7.22 10.67 -11.54
N LEU A 2 -7.38 9.50 -10.97
CA LEU A 2 -8.30 9.14 -9.90
C LEU A 2 -7.90 9.83 -8.61
N THR A 3 -8.82 10.60 -8.05
CA THR A 3 -8.58 11.34 -6.81
C THR A 3 -8.92 10.49 -5.59
N LEU A 4 -8.38 10.84 -4.43
CA LEU A 4 -8.71 10.13 -3.18
C LEU A 4 -10.23 10.17 -2.93
N PHE A 5 -10.85 11.32 -3.19
CA PHE A 5 -12.29 11.49 -3.07
C PHE A 5 -13.08 10.54 -3.99
N GLN A 6 -12.65 10.36 -5.23
CA GLN A 6 -13.29 9.41 -6.15
C GLN A 6 -13.15 7.95 -5.67
N VAL A 7 -12.00 7.58 -5.09
CA VAL A 7 -11.82 6.25 -4.50
C VAL A 7 -12.73 6.05 -3.30
N GLU A 8 -12.87 7.07 -2.44
CA GLU A 8 -13.77 7.04 -1.28
C GLU A 8 -15.23 6.92 -1.71
N GLN A 9 -15.65 7.67 -2.73
CA GLN A 9 -17.00 7.58 -3.30
C GLN A 9 -17.28 6.20 -3.89
N TYR A 10 -16.36 5.68 -4.69
CA TYR A 10 -16.48 4.32 -5.22
C TYR A 10 -16.61 3.30 -4.08
N ALA A 11 -15.78 3.38 -3.04
CA ALA A 11 -15.91 2.47 -1.89
C ALA A 11 -17.29 2.56 -1.23
N ALA A 12 -17.82 3.78 -1.07
CA ALA A 12 -19.13 4.01 -0.47
C ALA A 12 -20.27 3.39 -1.31
N ASP A 13 -20.20 3.47 -2.63
CA ASP A 13 -21.20 2.89 -3.56
C ASP A 13 -21.31 1.35 -3.40
N TYR A 14 -20.24 0.69 -2.97
CA TYR A 14 -20.22 -0.75 -2.65
C TYR A 14 -20.48 -1.06 -1.17
N GLY A 15 -20.96 -0.09 -0.38
CA GLY A 15 -21.24 -0.26 1.06
C GLY A 15 -19.97 -0.44 1.90
N LEU A 16 -18.83 0.01 1.39
CA LEU A 16 -17.54 -0.01 2.09
C LEU A 16 -17.22 1.36 2.66
N ILE A 17 -16.52 1.37 3.78
CA ILE A 17 -15.98 2.56 4.41
C ILE A 17 -14.47 2.54 4.21
N LEU A 18 -13.98 3.46 3.39
CA LEU A 18 -12.55 3.74 3.28
C LEU A 18 -12.18 4.85 4.26
N ARG A 19 -11.15 4.62 5.08
CA ARG A 19 -10.61 5.63 6.00
C ARG A 19 -9.11 5.73 5.83
N LEU A 20 -8.67 6.93 5.49
CA LEU A 20 -7.27 7.33 5.56
C LEU A 20 -7.03 8.09 6.87
N GLN A 21 -6.07 7.61 7.66
CA GLN A 21 -5.54 8.30 8.82
C GLN A 21 -4.10 8.72 8.50
N VAL A 22 -3.82 10.01 8.60
CA VAL A 22 -2.47 10.56 8.36
C VAL A 22 -2.07 11.36 9.59
N ASN A 23 -0.84 11.18 10.02
CA ASN A 23 -0.18 12.01 11.02
C ASN A 23 1.12 12.54 10.43
N TYR A 24 1.45 13.80 10.69
CA TYR A 24 2.66 14.45 10.20
C TYR A 24 3.51 14.96 11.36
N CYS A 25 4.73 14.45 11.47
CA CYS A 25 5.66 14.82 12.52
C CYS A 25 7.09 14.82 11.98
N LEU A 26 7.86 15.87 12.25
CA LEU A 26 9.28 15.98 11.88
C LEU A 26 9.58 15.66 10.41
N ASN A 27 8.81 16.22 9.46
CA ASN A 27 8.94 15.98 8.02
C ASN A 27 8.68 14.53 7.59
N ILE A 28 7.99 13.75 8.42
CA ILE A 28 7.57 12.39 8.11
C ILE A 28 6.05 12.33 8.23
N TRP A 29 5.39 11.90 7.16
CA TRP A 29 4.02 11.44 7.22
C TRP A 29 4.01 9.98 7.66
N THR A 30 3.19 9.64 8.64
CA THR A 30 2.79 8.26 8.91
C THR A 30 1.34 8.11 8.52
N PHE A 31 0.99 7.01 7.88
CA PHE A 31 -0.37 6.81 7.40
C PHE A 31 -0.86 5.39 7.61
N ARG A 32 -2.18 5.30 7.72
CA ARG A 32 -2.93 4.05 7.71
C ARG A 32 -4.18 4.23 6.87
N VAL A 33 -4.32 3.42 5.82
CA VAL A 33 -5.57 3.26 5.10
C VAL A 33 -6.24 1.98 5.56
N ALA A 34 -7.53 2.05 5.85
CA ALA A 34 -8.34 0.89 6.20
C ALA A 34 -9.60 0.88 5.34
N VAL A 35 -9.98 -0.30 4.87
CA VAL A 35 -11.26 -0.57 4.22
C VAL A 35 -12.07 -1.47 5.14
N MET A 36 -13.26 -1.03 5.47
CA MET A 36 -14.17 -1.70 6.38
C MET A 36 -15.52 -1.91 5.69
N GLN A 37 -16.21 -3.00 6.05
CA GLN A 37 -17.58 -3.21 5.61
C GLN A 37 -18.53 -2.57 6.63
N ALA A 38 -19.41 -1.68 6.17
CA ALA A 38 -20.48 -1.14 7.00
C ALA A 38 -21.50 -2.25 7.32
N ARG A 39 -22.04 -2.23 8.54
CA ARG A 39 -23.15 -3.09 8.95
C ARG A 39 -24.14 -2.25 9.75
N GLU A 40 -25.42 -2.35 9.41
CA GLU A 40 -26.47 -1.50 10.01
C GLU A 40 -26.63 -1.69 11.53
N TYR A 41 -26.39 -2.91 12.03
CA TYR A 41 -26.63 -3.29 13.43
C TYR A 41 -25.43 -3.92 14.14
N HIS A 42 -24.26 -3.91 13.50
CA HIS A 42 -23.05 -4.54 14.03
C HIS A 42 -21.83 -3.62 13.85
N PRO A 43 -20.78 -3.79 14.67
CA PRO A 43 -19.53 -3.11 14.42
C PRO A 43 -19.03 -3.43 13.01
N SER A 44 -18.49 -2.40 12.35
CA SER A 44 -17.90 -2.53 11.02
C SER A 44 -16.78 -3.57 11.03
N ILE A 45 -16.74 -4.42 10.02
CA ILE A 45 -15.69 -5.44 9.90
C ILE A 45 -14.53 -4.87 9.08
N LEU A 46 -13.32 -4.90 9.65
CA LEU A 46 -12.10 -4.57 8.91
C LEU A 46 -11.84 -5.66 7.86
N LEU A 47 -11.85 -5.28 6.58
CA LEU A 47 -11.55 -6.17 5.44
C LEU A 47 -10.07 -6.09 5.05
N GLY A 48 -9.46 -4.92 5.19
CA GLY A 48 -8.05 -4.75 4.91
C GLY A 48 -7.51 -3.41 5.36
N SER A 49 -6.19 -3.35 5.50
CA SER A 49 -5.50 -2.12 5.81
C SER A 49 -4.08 -2.12 5.24
N ILE A 50 -3.62 -0.95 4.83
CA ILE A 50 -2.21 -0.69 4.54
C ILE A 50 -1.70 0.36 5.51
N LYS A 51 -0.47 0.17 6.00
CA LYS A 51 0.27 1.15 6.80
C LYS A 51 1.60 1.46 6.14
N GLY A 52 2.07 2.66 6.38
CA GLY A 52 3.37 3.08 5.91
C GLY A 52 3.72 4.48 6.38
N TRP A 53 4.76 5.02 5.78
CA TRP A 53 5.24 6.35 6.04
C TRP A 53 5.79 6.98 4.76
N ALA A 54 5.87 8.30 4.72
CA ALA A 54 6.43 9.05 3.63
C ALA A 54 7.29 10.20 4.17
N TYR A 55 8.25 10.64 3.38
CA TYR A 55 9.10 11.80 3.66
C TYR A 55 9.25 12.61 2.37
N PRO A 56 9.57 13.92 2.41
CA PRO A 56 9.38 14.85 1.30
C PRO A 56 10.43 14.68 0.19
N THR A 57 10.39 13.55 -0.50
CA THR A 57 11.23 13.23 -1.67
C THR A 57 10.41 12.43 -2.68
N GLU A 58 10.82 12.44 -3.95
CA GLU A 58 10.11 11.71 -5.01
C GLU A 58 10.01 10.20 -4.75
N SER A 59 10.97 9.62 -4.03
CA SER A 59 10.97 8.21 -3.65
C SER A 59 10.62 7.99 -2.18
N GLY A 60 9.95 8.96 -1.56
CA GLY A 60 9.73 9.03 -0.12
C GLY A 60 8.73 8.04 0.44
N LEU A 61 7.81 7.52 -0.37
CA LEU A 61 6.72 6.67 0.09
C LEU A 61 7.21 5.25 0.39
N GLN A 62 7.11 4.84 1.66
CA GLN A 62 7.46 3.51 2.17
C GLN A 62 6.21 2.81 2.70
N LEU A 63 5.95 1.61 2.19
CA LEU A 63 4.80 0.79 2.53
C LEU A 63 5.29 -0.38 3.38
N ASP A 64 4.82 -0.42 4.61
CA ASP A 64 5.34 -1.33 5.62
C ASP A 64 4.48 -2.59 5.70
N THR A 65 3.19 -2.41 6.02
CA THR A 65 2.29 -3.53 6.29
C THR A 65 1.06 -3.45 5.41
N LEU A 66 0.84 -4.47 4.56
CA LEU A 66 -0.46 -4.75 3.93
C LEU A 66 -1.09 -5.95 4.63
N ARG A 67 -2.30 -5.77 5.15
CA ARG A 67 -3.11 -6.85 5.71
C ARG A 67 -4.46 -6.89 5.02
N ILE A 68 -4.88 -8.08 4.60
CA ILE A 68 -6.20 -8.36 4.05
C ILE A 68 -6.76 -9.52 4.86
N GLN A 69 -8.01 -9.43 5.29
CA GLN A 69 -8.64 -10.40 6.19
C GLN A 69 -10.14 -10.51 5.91
N GLY A 70 -10.73 -11.63 6.32
CA GLY A 70 -12.16 -11.91 6.13
C GLY A 70 -12.48 -12.66 4.83
N ASN A 71 -13.76 -12.91 4.62
CA ASN A 71 -14.26 -13.79 3.55
C ASN A 71 -14.51 -13.05 2.22
N TYR A 72 -14.74 -11.73 2.27
CA TYR A 72 -15.01 -10.89 1.10
C TYR A 72 -13.87 -9.90 0.89
N THR A 73 -12.82 -10.35 0.21
CA THR A 73 -11.57 -9.59 0.04
C THR A 73 -11.25 -9.21 -1.40
N TYR A 74 -12.10 -9.62 -2.34
CA TYR A 74 -11.97 -9.26 -3.74
C TYR A 74 -12.05 -7.73 -3.89
N GLY A 75 -11.06 -7.12 -4.54
CA GLY A 75 -11.00 -5.68 -4.75
C GLY A 75 -10.53 -4.81 -3.58
N VAL A 76 -10.56 -5.33 -2.34
CA VAL A 76 -10.12 -4.59 -1.15
C VAL A 76 -8.67 -4.13 -1.28
N SER A 77 -7.79 -4.98 -1.82
CA SER A 77 -6.42 -4.58 -2.11
C SER A 77 -6.33 -3.41 -3.07
N ASN A 78 -7.13 -3.42 -4.15
CA ASN A 78 -7.07 -2.41 -5.19
C ASN A 78 -7.58 -1.06 -4.66
N LEU A 79 -8.62 -1.07 -3.82
CA LEU A 79 -9.08 0.12 -3.10
C LEU A 79 -8.00 0.71 -2.19
N LEU A 80 -7.33 -0.15 -1.41
CA LEU A 80 -6.24 0.29 -0.53
C LEU A 80 -5.07 0.89 -1.34
N TRP A 81 -4.70 0.27 -2.46
CA TRP A 81 -3.66 0.78 -3.35
C TRP A 81 -4.05 2.10 -4.01
N ALA A 82 -5.25 2.18 -4.58
CA ALA A 82 -5.78 3.38 -5.22
C ALA A 82 -5.76 4.57 -4.26
N ALA A 83 -6.29 4.37 -3.04
CA ALA A 83 -6.34 5.42 -2.03
C ALA A 83 -4.94 5.92 -1.62
N ILE A 84 -3.98 5.01 -1.45
CA ILE A 84 -2.61 5.41 -1.08
C ILE A 84 -1.91 6.16 -2.20
N PHE A 85 -2.02 5.67 -3.45
CA PHE A 85 -1.35 6.34 -4.57
C PHE A 85 -2.01 7.68 -4.88
N ALA A 86 -3.34 7.78 -4.78
CA ALA A 86 -4.06 9.05 -4.91
C ALA A 86 -3.64 10.03 -3.81
N TRP A 87 -3.69 9.61 -2.55
CA TRP A 87 -3.24 10.44 -1.41
C TRP A 87 -1.79 10.91 -1.58
N ALA A 88 -0.87 10.00 -1.93
CA ALA A 88 0.53 10.32 -2.07
C ALA A 88 0.76 11.37 -3.16
N ARG A 89 0.01 11.31 -4.27
CA ARG A 89 0.09 12.28 -5.37
C ARG A 89 -0.51 13.63 -5.02
N GLU A 90 -1.61 13.64 -4.28
CA GLU A 90 -2.34 14.87 -3.92
C GLU A 90 -1.68 15.61 -2.76
N SER A 91 -1.16 14.87 -1.78
CA SER A 91 -0.75 15.42 -0.48
C SER A 91 0.75 15.40 -0.21
N THR A 92 1.55 14.78 -1.07
CA THR A 92 3.01 14.66 -0.89
C THR A 92 3.76 14.84 -2.22
N PRO A 93 5.07 15.15 -2.20
CA PRO A 93 5.89 15.15 -3.42
C PRO A 93 6.28 13.74 -3.88
N CYS A 94 5.73 12.68 -3.28
CA CYS A 94 6.13 11.30 -3.59
C CYS A 94 5.58 10.86 -4.95
N CYS A 95 6.48 10.50 -5.87
CA CYS A 95 6.15 9.96 -7.19
C CYS A 95 6.36 8.44 -7.26
N SER A 96 7.09 7.85 -6.31
CA SER A 96 7.30 6.41 -6.27
C SER A 96 7.17 5.84 -4.87
N ALA A 97 6.63 4.63 -4.81
CA ALA A 97 6.42 3.86 -3.59
C ALA A 97 7.38 2.69 -3.51
N ARG A 98 7.84 2.37 -2.30
CA ARG A 98 8.71 1.24 -2.01
C ARG A 98 8.07 0.34 -0.96
N LEU A 99 8.30 -0.95 -1.08
CA LEU A 99 7.91 -1.95 -0.09
C LEU A 99 8.97 -3.04 0.03
N LEU A 100 8.98 -3.75 1.15
CA LEU A 100 9.75 -4.98 1.30
C LEU A 100 8.84 -6.19 1.13
N ALA A 101 9.16 -7.06 0.17
CA ALA A 101 8.65 -8.42 0.16
C ALA A 101 9.55 -9.28 1.06
N ILE A 102 9.13 -9.46 2.32
CA ILE A 102 9.88 -10.23 3.33
C ILE A 102 10.12 -11.66 2.84
N TYR A 103 11.30 -12.19 3.14
CA TYR A 103 11.67 -13.56 2.86
C TYR A 103 11.51 -14.42 4.14
N ASP A 104 10.28 -14.89 4.39
CA ASP A 104 10.01 -15.83 5.48
C ASP A 104 10.10 -17.27 4.98
N GLU A 105 9.27 -17.63 4.01
CA GLU A 105 9.21 -18.95 3.37
C GLU A 105 9.22 -18.80 1.85
N ASP A 106 9.96 -19.66 1.15
CA ASP A 106 10.14 -19.62 -0.31
C ASP A 106 8.83 -19.55 -1.11
N TYR A 107 7.84 -20.38 -0.76
CA TYR A 107 6.57 -20.42 -1.47
C TYR A 107 5.78 -19.12 -1.27
N GLN A 108 5.70 -18.64 -0.03
CA GLN A 108 5.01 -17.41 0.33
C GLN A 108 5.68 -16.19 -0.30
N HIS A 109 7.02 -16.13 -0.25
CA HIS A 109 7.81 -15.07 -0.85
C HIS A 109 7.58 -14.97 -2.36
N ARG A 110 7.60 -16.10 -3.10
CA ARG A 110 7.31 -16.11 -4.55
C ARG A 110 5.88 -15.68 -4.85
N ARG A 111 4.90 -16.09 -4.04
CA ARG A 111 3.50 -15.67 -4.18
C ARG A 111 3.35 -14.16 -3.97
N LEU A 112 4.01 -13.61 -2.95
CA LEU A 112 3.98 -12.19 -2.60
C LEU A 112 4.62 -11.32 -3.70
N ILE A 113 5.78 -11.73 -4.23
CA ILE A 113 6.42 -11.05 -5.36
C ILE A 113 5.49 -11.03 -6.59
N ARG A 114 4.87 -12.17 -6.94
CA ARG A 114 3.94 -12.23 -8.07
C ARG A 114 2.76 -11.28 -7.87
N TYR A 115 2.22 -11.22 -6.66
CA TYR A 115 1.15 -10.30 -6.32
C TYR A 115 1.56 -8.83 -6.51
N PHE A 116 2.69 -8.40 -5.94
CA PHE A 116 3.16 -7.02 -6.10
C PHE A 116 3.54 -6.67 -7.55
N LYS A 117 4.06 -7.62 -8.33
CA LYS A 117 4.32 -7.43 -9.76
C LYS A 117 3.03 -7.14 -10.55
N ARG A 118 1.89 -7.73 -10.19
CA ARG A 118 0.60 -7.43 -10.84
C ARG A 118 0.16 -5.99 -10.60
N ILE A 119 0.37 -5.49 -9.39
CA ILE A 119 0.10 -4.07 -9.04
C ILE A 119 1.04 -3.12 -9.78
N GLY A 120 2.26 -3.58 -10.12
CA GLY A 120 3.23 -2.82 -10.94
C GLY A 120 4.60 -2.66 -10.31
N PHE A 121 4.78 -3.17 -9.10
CA PHE A 121 6.07 -3.16 -8.43
C PHE A 121 7.12 -3.95 -9.21
N ARG A 122 8.30 -3.35 -9.34
CA ARG A 122 9.49 -3.96 -9.93
C ARG A 122 10.52 -4.25 -8.85
N SER A 123 11.24 -5.34 -9.02
CA SER A 123 12.34 -5.75 -8.14
C SER A 123 13.48 -4.75 -8.26
N LYS A 124 13.93 -4.13 -7.15
CA LYS A 124 15.01 -3.13 -7.17
C LYS A 124 16.29 -3.67 -6.54
N ARG A 125 16.21 -4.18 -5.32
CA ARG A 125 17.37 -4.66 -4.56
C ARG A 125 16.98 -5.82 -3.66
N VAL A 126 17.78 -6.87 -3.70
CA VAL A 126 17.70 -7.96 -2.72
C VAL A 126 18.49 -7.53 -1.50
N LEU A 127 17.84 -7.50 -0.33
CA LEU A 127 18.52 -7.35 0.95
C LEU A 127 18.96 -8.73 1.41
N LYS A 128 20.27 -8.91 1.56
CA LYS A 128 20.87 -10.10 2.18
C LYS A 128 21.29 -9.73 3.60
N SER A 129 21.60 -10.72 4.44
CA SER A 129 22.13 -10.48 5.79
C SER A 129 23.60 -10.02 5.77
N SER A 130 23.96 -9.12 4.84
CA SER A 130 25.31 -8.58 4.67
C SER A 130 25.47 -7.27 5.45
N ILE A 131 26.70 -6.95 5.87
CA ILE A 131 27.01 -5.74 6.68
C ILE A 131 26.54 -4.44 5.98
N VAL A 132 26.61 -4.40 4.65
CA VAL A 132 26.17 -3.26 3.82
C VAL A 132 24.65 -3.07 3.82
N ASP A 133 23.88 -4.11 4.17
CA ASP A 133 22.42 -4.09 4.20
C ASP A 133 21.88 -3.78 5.61
N LEU A 134 22.72 -3.73 6.65
CA LEU A 134 22.32 -3.51 8.04
C LEU A 134 21.42 -2.27 8.27
N PRO A 135 21.69 -1.09 7.68
CA PRO A 135 20.81 0.07 7.85
C PRO A 135 19.40 -0.16 7.27
N LEU A 136 19.30 -0.89 6.16
CA LEU A 136 18.02 -1.23 5.54
C LEU A 136 17.31 -2.35 6.30
N LEU A 137 18.06 -3.31 6.84
CA LEU A 137 17.50 -4.34 7.72
C LEU A 137 16.91 -3.73 9.00
N LEU A 138 17.51 -2.66 9.55
CA LEU A 138 16.93 -1.92 10.68
C LEU A 138 15.62 -1.23 10.33
N ILE A 139 15.50 -0.67 9.13
CA ILE A 139 14.29 0.04 8.68
C ILE A 139 13.15 -0.95 8.39
N TRP A 140 13.47 -2.09 7.77
CA TRP A 140 12.47 -3.03 7.27
C TRP A 140 12.28 -4.28 8.13
N GLY A 141 13.10 -4.46 9.17
CA GLY A 141 12.99 -5.56 10.13
C GLY A 141 13.50 -6.92 9.66
N GLY A 142 13.92 -7.11 8.40
CA GLY A 142 14.40 -8.40 7.93
C GLY A 142 14.90 -8.45 6.47
N PRO A 143 15.50 -9.59 6.06
CA PRO A 143 15.92 -9.82 4.69
C PRO A 143 14.71 -9.99 3.77
N GLY A 144 14.89 -9.61 2.50
CA GLY A 144 13.79 -9.65 1.54
C GLY A 144 14.11 -8.92 0.25
N LEU A 145 13.09 -8.75 -0.59
CA LEU A 145 13.22 -8.05 -1.85
C LEU A 145 12.56 -6.67 -1.75
N ILE A 146 13.38 -5.61 -1.83
CA ILE A 146 12.86 -4.25 -1.98
C ILE A 146 12.28 -4.15 -3.39
N MET A 147 11.01 -3.79 -3.46
CA MET A 147 10.32 -3.51 -4.69
C MET A 147 9.92 -2.03 -4.76
N GLN A 148 9.89 -1.47 -5.96
CA GLN A 148 9.51 -0.07 -6.20
C GLN A 148 8.47 0.01 -7.31
N VAL A 149 7.54 0.94 -7.20
CA VAL A 149 6.57 1.29 -8.24
C VAL A 149 6.46 2.80 -8.40
N ASP A 150 6.16 3.23 -9.62
CA ASP A 150 5.75 4.61 -9.90
C ASP A 150 4.26 4.78 -9.51
N CYS A 151 3.96 5.79 -8.70
CA CYS A 151 2.62 6.01 -8.15
C CYS A 151 1.59 6.29 -9.26
N THR A 152 1.97 7.04 -10.30
CA THR A 152 1.08 7.35 -11.44
C THR A 152 0.70 6.08 -12.19
N THR A 153 1.71 5.29 -12.59
CA THR A 153 1.53 4.03 -13.31
C THR A 153 0.71 3.02 -12.48
N ALA A 154 0.93 2.98 -11.17
CA ALA A 154 0.17 2.09 -10.29
C ALA A 154 -1.28 2.55 -10.14
N LEU A 155 -1.52 3.85 -10.03
CA LEU A 155 -2.87 4.42 -9.93
C LEU A 155 -3.69 4.18 -11.20
N GLU A 156 -3.09 4.36 -12.39
CA GLU A 156 -3.73 4.03 -13.68
C GLU A 156 -4.14 2.54 -13.79
N ARG A 157 -3.39 1.64 -13.15
CA ARG A 157 -3.77 0.22 -13.08
C ARG A 157 -4.93 -0.02 -12.14
N CYS A 158 -4.97 0.71 -11.02
CA CYS A 158 -6.10 0.67 -10.09
C CYS A 158 -7.37 1.23 -10.72
N GLU A 159 -7.30 2.34 -11.45
CA GLU A 159 -8.40 2.92 -12.25
C GLU A 159 -9.05 1.88 -13.15
N LYS A 160 -8.23 1.23 -13.99
CA LYS A 160 -8.71 0.17 -14.90
C LYS A 160 -9.39 -0.99 -14.19
N TRP A 161 -9.01 -1.27 -12.95
CA TRP A 161 -9.63 -2.35 -12.17
C TRP A 161 -10.93 -1.91 -11.52
N LEU A 162 -11.02 -0.65 -11.11
CA LEU A 162 -12.21 -0.06 -10.51
C LEU A 162 -13.27 0.30 -11.56
N GLU A 163 -12.98 0.16 -12.86
CA GLU A 163 -13.89 0.54 -13.96
C GLU A 163 -14.31 2.03 -13.89
N VAL A 164 -13.45 2.87 -13.30
CA VAL A 164 -13.61 4.34 -13.18
C VAL A 164 -12.73 5.06 -14.20
#